data_AF-A0A1H6U3C8-F1
#
_entry.id   AF-A0A1H6U3C8-F1
#
_cell.length_a   1.000
_cell.length_b   1.000
_cell.length_c   1.000
_cell.angle_alpha   90.00
_cell.angle_beta   90.00
_cell.angle_gamma   90.00
#
_symmetry.space_group_name_H-M   'P 1'
#
loop_
_entity.id
_entity.type
_entity.pdbx_description
1 polymer ?
#
loop_
_entity_poly.entity_id
_entity_poly.type
_entity_poly.pdbx_seq_one_letter_code
_entity_poly.pdbx_strand_id
1 'polypeptide(L)'
;MTEKVFNPEFNRFCLKWATPIPGNTTVYGGSIRTSSEAARKQLHVLKAELFEQLLLFGGVNFSINGPNTIIPILYRSMNTKALDALLEQQALSFTVWTPQPMMAHDQGRVKATFVGRIGDGNDSELDIEKIIDIGLEVQSVGMIDSYKKELRKKLISAHTLLDSNLPATAWDVAGQALTAGELEGMGLSKRSTIIESPTCDGERLNEIAESITAYRYILDHGMISQNNAGTFDCFRFGAEQIKETSSSTNAFSVISNFEKFPNLRALYDKVDKPLQVAASFRSTNTANRFRDWLSTVAESPSDAALIREYVDACAQRKGLFDSAPAKFLKVTTMVAVGSLLVPGAELLGAVAGAALGPVTDAAAKMVAGKSAELGLGVIDSFLIDSLKRGWSPKAYFDRLRRYQSQS
;
A
#
# COMPACT_ATOMS: atom_id res chain seq x y z
N MET A 1 -12.18 2.68 -5.39
CA MET A 1 -10.88 3.15 -5.90
C MET A 1 -9.84 2.34 -5.16
N THR A 2 -8.92 1.66 -5.84
CA THR A 2 -8.01 0.70 -5.19
C THR A 2 -6.98 1.45 -4.34
N GLU A 3 -6.86 1.09 -3.06
CA GLU A 3 -6.01 1.77 -2.06
C GLU A 3 -4.52 1.74 -2.44
N LYS A 4 -3.75 2.80 -2.16
CA LYS A 4 -2.28 2.81 -2.32
C LYS A 4 -1.59 2.68 -0.96
N VAL A 5 -0.43 2.02 -0.93
CA VAL A 5 0.36 1.83 0.30
C VAL A 5 1.58 2.72 0.32
N PHE A 6 1.83 3.38 1.45
CA PHE A 6 3.09 4.07 1.72
C PHE A 6 4.11 3.11 2.37
N ASN A 7 5.30 2.97 1.77
CA ASN A 7 6.37 2.08 2.20
C ASN A 7 7.71 2.84 2.37
N PRO A 8 8.05 3.25 3.60
CA PRO A 8 9.33 3.90 3.89
C PRO A 8 10.47 2.91 4.20
N GLU A 9 10.16 1.62 4.39
CA GLU A 9 11.12 0.61 4.85
C GLU A 9 12.21 0.30 3.82
N PHE A 10 11.89 0.36 2.53
CA PHE A 10 12.89 0.21 1.47
C PHE A 10 13.97 1.30 1.54
N ASN A 11 13.58 2.53 1.84
CA ASN A 11 14.52 3.62 1.96
C ASN A 11 15.33 3.54 3.27
N ARG A 12 14.70 3.19 4.39
CA ARG A 12 15.43 2.86 5.63
C ARG A 12 16.48 1.77 5.40
N PHE A 13 16.15 0.75 4.61
CA PHE A 13 17.10 -0.28 4.19
C PHE A 13 18.25 0.28 3.35
N CYS A 14 17.95 1.08 2.32
CA CYS A 14 18.97 1.72 1.49
C CYS A 14 19.94 2.55 2.33
N LEU A 15 19.42 3.39 3.23
CA LEU A 15 20.23 4.24 4.11
C LEU A 15 21.09 3.42 5.08
N LYS A 16 20.52 2.40 5.72
CA LYS A 16 21.23 1.54 6.68
C LYS A 16 22.40 0.79 6.03
N TRP A 17 22.20 0.30 4.81
CA TRP A 17 23.17 -0.56 4.13
C TRP A 17 24.04 0.17 3.10
N ALA A 18 23.81 1.47 2.87
CA ALA A 18 24.66 2.30 2.04
C ALA A 18 26.10 2.34 2.57
N THR A 19 27.06 2.47 1.65
CA THR A 19 28.47 2.71 1.94
C THR A 19 28.69 4.22 1.99
N PRO A 20 29.27 4.77 3.08
CA PRO A 20 29.62 6.19 3.11
C PRO A 20 30.52 6.55 1.93
N ILE A 21 30.19 7.63 1.23
CA ILE A 21 31.04 8.17 0.17
C ILE A 21 32.19 8.92 0.85
N PRO A 22 33.47 8.67 0.51
CA PRO A 22 34.58 9.40 1.09
C PRO A 22 34.40 10.91 0.96
N GLY A 23 34.51 11.64 2.09
CA GLY A 23 34.32 13.09 2.14
C GLY A 23 32.89 13.55 2.39
N ASN A 24 31.89 12.67 2.33
CA ASN A 24 30.51 13.01 2.67
C ASN A 24 30.23 12.75 4.16
N THR A 25 29.47 13.64 4.77
CA THR A 25 28.94 13.48 6.14
C THR A 25 27.69 12.60 6.19
N THR A 26 27.16 12.19 5.03
CA THR A 26 25.93 11.42 4.89
C THR A 26 26.19 10.16 4.06
N VAL A 27 25.29 9.18 4.20
CA VAL A 27 25.30 7.94 3.42
C VAL A 27 24.42 8.01 2.18
N TYR A 28 23.86 9.19 1.88
CA TYR A 28 22.92 9.38 0.76
C TYR A 28 23.66 9.19 -0.56
N GLY A 29 23.08 8.38 -1.45
CA GLY A 29 23.73 8.02 -2.72
C GLY A 29 24.89 7.04 -2.57
N GLY A 30 25.13 6.46 -1.39
CA GLY A 30 26.13 5.41 -1.24
C GLY A 30 25.70 4.08 -1.87
N SER A 31 26.64 3.35 -2.49
CA SER A 31 26.33 2.01 -3.01
C SER A 31 25.94 1.04 -1.88
N ILE A 32 24.89 0.27 -2.10
CA ILE A 32 24.33 -0.63 -1.09
C ILE A 32 25.20 -1.88 -0.92
N ARG A 33 25.58 -2.19 0.32
CA ARG A 33 26.39 -3.35 0.70
C ARG A 33 25.61 -4.66 0.65
N THR A 34 25.27 -5.11 -0.55
CA THR A 34 24.49 -6.35 -0.76
C THR A 34 25.28 -7.65 -0.52
N SER A 35 26.59 -7.57 -0.23
CA SER A 35 27.45 -8.73 0.06
C SER A 35 27.20 -9.32 1.45
N SER A 36 26.73 -8.52 2.42
CA SER A 36 26.42 -8.98 3.76
C SER A 36 25.23 -9.95 3.78
N GLU A 37 25.34 -11.06 4.52
CA GLU A 37 24.24 -12.01 4.72
C GLU A 37 23.03 -11.34 5.40
N ALA A 38 23.26 -10.48 6.39
CA ALA A 38 22.20 -9.75 7.08
C ALA A 38 21.46 -8.79 6.13
N ALA A 39 22.19 -8.10 5.24
CA ALA A 39 21.60 -7.24 4.22
C ALA A 39 20.73 -8.05 3.23
N ARG A 40 21.21 -9.23 2.81
CA ARG A 40 20.46 -10.11 1.91
C ARG A 40 19.18 -10.65 2.56
N LYS A 41 19.23 -11.06 3.83
CA LYS A 41 18.05 -11.51 4.58
C LYS A 41 17.02 -10.39 4.74
N GLN A 42 17.46 -9.19 5.12
CA GLN A 42 16.55 -8.05 5.26
C GLN A 42 15.93 -7.66 3.91
N LEU A 43 16.73 -7.62 2.84
CA LEU A 43 16.22 -7.34 1.50
C LEU A 43 15.22 -8.39 1.03
N HIS A 44 15.42 -9.66 1.40
CA HIS A 44 14.47 -10.73 1.09
C HIS A 44 13.10 -10.49 1.73
N VAL A 45 13.07 -10.14 3.02
CA VAL A 45 11.84 -9.81 3.75
C VAL A 45 11.11 -8.63 3.08
N LEU A 46 11.83 -7.58 2.73
CA LEU A 46 11.26 -6.41 2.05
C LEU A 46 10.70 -6.75 0.66
N LYS A 47 11.34 -7.64 -0.09
CA LYS A 47 10.82 -8.11 -1.38
C LYS A 47 9.56 -8.96 -1.24
N ALA A 48 9.50 -9.82 -0.22
CA ALA A 48 8.30 -10.61 0.07
C ALA A 48 7.12 -9.71 0.48
N GLU A 49 7.39 -8.66 1.26
CA GLU A 49 6.40 -7.63 1.58
C GLU A 49 5.98 -6.81 0.36
N LEU A 50 6.92 -6.38 -0.48
CA LEU A 50 6.59 -5.69 -1.73
C LEU A 50 5.74 -6.56 -2.65
N PHE A 51 6.04 -7.86 -2.73
CA PHE A 51 5.24 -8.81 -3.50
C PHE A 51 3.79 -8.88 -3.01
N GLU A 52 3.58 -9.01 -1.71
CA GLU A 52 2.25 -8.93 -1.09
C GLU A 52 1.56 -7.59 -1.40
N GLN A 53 2.28 -6.47 -1.23
CA GLN A 53 1.73 -5.15 -1.49
C GLN A 53 1.31 -4.96 -2.97
N LEU A 54 2.14 -5.44 -3.90
CA LEU A 54 1.85 -5.46 -5.34
C LEU A 54 0.73 -6.42 -5.75
N LEU A 55 0.28 -7.31 -4.88
CA LEU A 55 -0.85 -8.19 -5.15
C LEU A 55 -2.16 -7.66 -4.56
N LEU A 56 -2.09 -6.93 -3.44
CA LEU A 56 -3.27 -6.49 -2.71
C LEU A 56 -3.70 -5.05 -3.01
N PHE A 57 -2.76 -4.13 -3.28
CA PHE A 57 -3.05 -2.69 -3.35
C PHE A 57 -3.08 -2.14 -4.76
N GLY A 58 -3.64 -0.96 -4.98
CA GLY A 58 -3.63 -0.16 -6.22
C GLY A 58 -2.26 0.39 -6.62
N GLY A 59 -1.33 0.51 -5.67
CA GLY A 59 0.08 0.85 -5.93
C GLY A 59 0.87 0.98 -4.63
N VAL A 60 2.19 1.11 -4.76
CA VAL A 60 3.13 1.33 -3.66
C VAL A 60 3.86 2.65 -3.89
N ASN A 61 3.86 3.50 -2.87
CA ASN A 61 4.64 4.73 -2.82
C ASN A 61 5.84 4.54 -1.90
N PHE A 62 7.03 4.80 -2.42
CA PHE A 62 8.28 4.75 -1.65
C PHE A 62 8.72 6.16 -1.29
N SER A 63 9.04 6.42 -0.02
CA SER A 63 9.81 7.60 0.33
C SER A 63 11.26 7.40 -0.11
N ILE A 64 11.93 8.42 -0.66
CA ILE A 64 13.34 8.35 -1.05
C ILE A 64 14.12 9.55 -0.50
N ASN A 65 15.29 9.30 0.07
CA ASN A 65 16.20 10.35 0.54
C ASN A 65 17.43 10.43 -0.37
N GLY A 66 17.56 11.54 -1.11
CA GLY A 66 18.62 11.73 -2.08
C GLY A 66 18.42 10.84 -3.33
N PRO A 67 19.50 10.30 -3.93
CA PRO A 67 19.42 9.49 -5.14
C PRO A 67 18.52 8.26 -5.00
N ASN A 68 17.71 7.95 -6.02
CA ASN A 68 16.79 6.82 -5.96
C ASN A 68 17.51 5.48 -6.21
N THR A 69 18.09 4.92 -5.16
CA THR A 69 18.75 3.60 -5.20
C THR A 69 17.78 2.42 -5.16
N ILE A 70 16.48 2.66 -4.93
CA ILE A 70 15.46 1.60 -4.94
C ILE A 70 15.30 1.04 -6.35
N ILE A 71 15.33 1.90 -7.39
CA ILE A 71 15.16 1.48 -8.79
C ILE A 71 16.17 0.40 -9.23
N PRO A 72 17.49 0.57 -9.05
CA PRO A 72 18.46 -0.48 -9.33
C PRO A 72 18.17 -1.81 -8.62
N ILE A 73 17.74 -1.77 -7.36
CA ILE A 73 17.39 -2.98 -6.59
C ILE A 73 16.20 -3.69 -7.21
N LEU A 74 15.16 -2.92 -7.55
CA LEU A 74 13.97 -3.44 -8.21
C LEU A 74 14.34 -4.05 -9.56
N TYR A 75 15.07 -3.33 -10.41
CA TYR A 75 15.55 -3.82 -11.70
C TYR A 75 16.42 -5.08 -11.61
N ARG A 76 17.25 -5.23 -10.57
CA ARG A 76 17.99 -6.49 -10.38
C ARG A 76 17.08 -7.67 -10.08
N SER A 77 15.93 -7.38 -9.45
CA SER A 77 14.97 -8.37 -8.96
C SER A 77 13.87 -8.68 -9.98
N MET A 78 13.63 -7.77 -10.92
CA MET A 78 12.61 -7.86 -11.96
C MET A 78 13.22 -7.48 -13.31
N ASN A 79 12.94 -8.21 -14.38
CA ASN A 79 13.47 -7.84 -15.70
C ASN A 79 12.88 -6.49 -16.20
N THR A 80 13.44 -5.95 -17.29
CA THR A 80 13.00 -4.70 -17.93
C THR A 80 11.49 -4.64 -18.13
N LYS A 81 10.90 -5.73 -18.66
CA LYS A 81 9.47 -5.83 -18.94
C LYS A 81 8.60 -5.70 -17.69
N ALA A 82 9.00 -6.34 -16.59
CA ALA A 82 8.25 -6.30 -15.34
C ALA A 82 8.31 -4.91 -14.68
N LEU A 83 9.48 -4.26 -14.68
CA LEU A 83 9.62 -2.90 -14.14
C LEU A 83 8.78 -1.91 -14.94
N ASP A 84 8.88 -1.97 -16.27
CA ASP A 84 8.13 -1.11 -17.17
C ASP A 84 6.63 -1.29 -17.00
N ALA A 85 6.15 -2.54 -16.94
CA ALA A 85 4.74 -2.85 -16.73
C ALA A 85 4.24 -2.28 -15.40
N LEU A 86 5.02 -2.35 -14.32
CA LEU A 86 4.63 -1.79 -13.03
C LEU A 86 4.57 -0.26 -13.03
N LEU A 87 5.49 0.41 -13.74
CA LEU A 87 5.48 1.87 -13.90
C LEU A 87 4.30 2.33 -14.77
N GLU A 88 4.02 1.63 -15.88
CA GLU A 88 2.89 1.92 -16.76
C GLU A 88 1.54 1.69 -16.08
N GLN A 89 1.46 0.70 -15.20
CA GLN A 89 0.30 0.44 -14.33
C GLN A 89 0.17 1.44 -13.17
N GLN A 90 1.09 2.41 -13.03
CA GLN A 90 1.20 3.31 -11.87
C GLN A 90 1.24 2.56 -10.53
N ALA A 91 1.77 1.33 -10.55
CA ALA A 91 1.86 0.47 -9.37
C ALA A 91 3.06 0.83 -8.48
N LEU A 92 4.02 1.58 -9.01
CA LEU A 92 5.17 2.11 -8.28
C LEU A 92 5.16 3.63 -8.40
N SER A 93 5.38 4.31 -7.28
CA SER A 93 5.57 5.75 -7.21
C SER A 93 6.62 6.08 -6.15
N PHE A 94 7.27 7.23 -6.28
CA PHE A 94 8.39 7.62 -5.44
C PHE A 94 8.19 9.05 -4.97
N THR A 95 8.44 9.32 -3.71
CA THR A 95 8.33 10.66 -3.15
C THR A 95 9.65 11.06 -2.55
N VAL A 96 10.24 12.12 -3.10
CA VAL A 96 11.48 12.71 -2.59
C VAL A 96 11.18 13.31 -1.22
N TRP A 97 11.71 12.65 -0.20
CA TRP A 97 11.37 12.85 1.21
C TRP A 97 12.26 13.94 1.83
N THR A 98 12.15 15.14 1.27
CA THR A 98 12.92 16.33 1.68
C THR A 98 12.02 17.57 1.59
N PRO A 99 12.10 18.54 2.52
CA PRO A 99 13.00 18.61 3.67
C PRO A 99 12.62 17.64 4.81
N GLN A 100 13.48 17.50 5.81
CA GLN A 100 13.27 16.63 6.98
C GLN A 100 13.55 17.39 8.29
N PRO A 101 12.93 17.00 9.42
CA PRO A 101 13.36 17.43 10.73
C PRO A 101 14.78 16.95 11.02
N MET A 102 15.62 17.86 11.52
CA MET A 102 17.03 17.61 11.81
C MET A 102 17.45 18.26 13.12
N MET A 103 18.51 17.73 13.71
CA MET A 103 19.16 18.33 14.87
C MET A 103 20.68 18.36 14.72
N ALA A 104 21.30 19.36 15.34
CA ALA A 104 22.73 19.40 15.60
C ALA A 104 22.97 19.12 17.07
N HIS A 105 24.00 18.33 17.37
CA HIS A 105 24.40 18.03 18.74
C HIS A 105 25.88 18.34 18.95
N ASP A 106 26.23 18.69 20.17
CA ASP A 106 27.62 18.85 20.63
C ASP A 106 27.75 18.19 22.00
N GLN A 107 28.82 17.40 22.18
CA GLN A 107 29.10 16.66 23.43
C GLN A 107 27.89 15.86 23.98
N GLY A 108 27.10 15.24 23.09
CA GLY A 108 25.93 14.43 23.48
C GLY A 108 24.70 15.25 23.92
N ARG A 109 24.69 16.55 23.63
CA ARG A 109 23.56 17.44 23.88
C ARG A 109 23.07 18.10 22.60
N VAL A 110 21.76 18.28 22.49
CA VAL A 110 21.12 18.99 21.38
C VAL A 110 21.48 20.47 21.45
N LYS A 111 21.99 21.05 20.37
CA LYS A 111 22.36 22.48 20.27
C LYS A 111 21.47 23.27 19.35
N ALA A 112 20.96 22.63 18.30
CA ALA A 112 20.03 23.24 17.38
C ALA A 112 19.08 22.18 16.84
N THR A 113 17.89 22.63 16.48
CA THR A 113 16.90 21.85 15.75
C THR A 113 16.36 22.68 14.61
N PHE A 114 16.20 22.08 13.44
CA PHE A 114 15.80 22.80 12.24
C PHE A 114 15.17 21.83 11.24
N VAL A 115 14.39 22.35 10.30
CA VAL A 115 13.94 21.59 9.15
C VAL A 115 14.86 21.90 7.99
N GLY A 116 15.55 20.89 7.50
CA GLY A 116 16.65 21.03 6.55
C GLY A 116 16.51 20.11 5.35
N ARG A 117 17.22 20.48 4.29
CA ARG A 117 17.49 19.59 3.16
C ARG A 117 18.89 19.04 3.30
N ILE A 118 19.05 17.78 2.93
CA ILE A 118 20.35 17.13 2.90
C ILE A 118 20.74 17.00 1.42
N GLY A 119 21.71 17.78 0.98
CA GLY A 119 22.12 17.87 -0.42
C GLY A 119 23.46 18.57 -0.60
N ASP A 120 23.84 18.80 -1.85
CA ASP A 120 25.08 19.51 -2.23
C ASP A 120 24.94 21.04 -2.16
N GLY A 121 23.79 21.54 -1.71
CA GLY A 121 23.49 22.97 -1.59
C GLY A 121 23.19 23.66 -2.92
N ASN A 122 23.12 22.91 -4.03
CA ASN A 122 22.81 23.42 -5.37
C ASN A 122 21.37 23.06 -5.80
N ASP A 123 20.46 22.81 -4.86
CA ASP A 123 19.09 22.31 -5.06
C ASP A 123 19.00 21.01 -5.89
N SER A 124 20.11 20.30 -6.04
CA SER A 124 20.15 19.05 -6.80
C SER A 124 19.35 17.93 -6.15
N GLU A 125 19.12 18.04 -4.85
CA GLU A 125 18.25 17.18 -4.06
C GLU A 125 16.76 17.36 -4.35
N LEU A 126 16.38 18.39 -5.13
CA LEU A 126 15.02 18.62 -5.61
C LEU A 126 14.85 18.30 -7.10
N ASP A 127 15.96 18.20 -7.83
CA ASP A 127 15.95 17.82 -9.24
C ASP A 127 15.71 16.32 -9.38
N ILE A 128 14.46 15.96 -9.68
CA ILE A 128 14.01 14.58 -9.90
C ILE A 128 14.87 13.89 -10.97
N GLU A 129 15.26 14.59 -12.02
CA GLU A 129 16.05 13.97 -13.08
C GLU A 129 17.44 13.59 -12.59
N LYS A 130 18.09 14.50 -11.86
CA LYS A 130 19.40 14.25 -11.26
C LYS A 130 19.33 13.16 -10.18
N ILE A 131 18.26 13.11 -9.39
CA ILE A 131 18.00 12.05 -8.40
C ILE A 131 17.90 10.66 -9.07
N ILE A 132 17.22 10.58 -10.21
CA ILE A 132 17.09 9.36 -11.00
C ILE A 132 18.45 8.97 -11.60
N ASP A 133 19.14 9.90 -12.26
CA ASP A 133 20.42 9.65 -12.92
C ASP A 133 21.46 9.12 -11.94
N ILE A 134 21.68 9.85 -10.83
CA ILE A 134 22.63 9.45 -9.79
C ILE A 134 22.20 8.10 -9.20
N GLY A 135 20.89 7.89 -8.95
CA GLY A 135 20.38 6.64 -8.41
C GLY A 135 20.72 5.43 -9.30
N LEU A 136 20.59 5.58 -10.63
CA LEU A 136 20.91 4.55 -11.61
C LEU A 136 22.42 4.30 -11.76
N GLU A 137 23.25 5.31 -11.51
CA GLU A 137 24.72 5.21 -11.57
C GLU A 137 25.33 4.58 -10.31
N VAL A 138 24.85 4.97 -9.13
CA VAL A 138 25.35 4.55 -7.82
C VAL A 138 25.38 3.03 -7.65
N GLN A 139 24.43 2.35 -8.27
CA GLN A 139 24.35 0.90 -8.23
C GLN A 139 24.30 0.36 -9.66
N SER A 140 25.46 0.27 -10.32
CA SER A 140 25.55 -0.30 -11.66
C SER A 140 24.91 -1.70 -11.72
N VAL A 141 23.82 -1.79 -12.49
CA VAL A 141 23.06 -3.03 -12.73
C VAL A 141 23.26 -3.57 -14.15
N GLY A 142 24.18 -3.00 -14.93
CA GLY A 142 24.41 -3.42 -16.31
C GLY A 142 23.22 -3.10 -17.24
N MET A 143 22.43 -2.08 -16.91
CA MET A 143 21.36 -1.60 -17.80
C MET A 143 21.97 -1.03 -19.09
N ILE A 144 21.35 -1.36 -20.22
CA ILE A 144 21.69 -0.78 -21.53
C ILE A 144 21.33 0.71 -21.52
N ASP A 145 22.20 1.57 -22.05
CA ASP A 145 22.00 3.02 -21.98
C ASP A 145 20.76 3.52 -22.73
N SER A 146 20.34 2.85 -23.80
CA SER A 146 19.06 3.13 -24.47
C SER A 146 17.88 2.92 -23.52
N TYR A 147 17.88 1.80 -22.79
CA TYR A 147 16.85 1.50 -21.80
C TYR A 147 16.88 2.47 -20.62
N LYS A 148 18.05 2.87 -20.12
CA LYS A 148 18.15 3.90 -19.06
C LYS A 148 17.44 5.19 -19.45
N LYS A 149 17.63 5.65 -20.69
CA LYS A 149 16.99 6.88 -21.21
C LYS A 149 15.47 6.76 -21.27
N GLU A 150 14.95 5.61 -21.69
CA GLU A 150 13.50 5.36 -21.72
C GLU A 150 12.92 5.23 -20.30
N LEU A 151 13.60 4.50 -19.43
CA LEU A 151 13.23 4.33 -18.04
C LEU A 151 13.18 5.67 -17.31
N ARG A 152 14.16 6.56 -17.52
CA ARG A 152 14.17 7.92 -16.95
C ARG A 152 12.86 8.67 -17.23
N LYS A 153 12.36 8.63 -18.47
CA LYS A 153 11.10 9.30 -18.84
C LYS A 153 9.91 8.76 -18.06
N LYS A 154 9.84 7.43 -17.88
CA LYS A 154 8.79 6.77 -17.07
C LYS A 154 8.93 7.07 -15.58
N LEU A 155 10.17 7.20 -15.09
CA LEU A 155 10.45 7.48 -13.70
C LEU A 155 10.12 8.92 -13.32
N ILE A 156 10.38 9.89 -14.19
CA ILE A 156 10.05 11.30 -13.92
C ILE A 156 8.56 11.46 -13.57
N SER A 157 7.67 10.82 -14.33
CA SER A 157 6.22 10.86 -14.04
C SER A 157 5.79 10.07 -12.81
N ALA A 158 6.62 9.13 -12.34
CA ALA A 158 6.38 8.34 -11.15
C ALA A 158 6.93 9.00 -9.87
N HIS A 159 7.70 10.08 -9.99
CA HIS A 159 8.30 10.80 -8.86
C HIS A 159 7.51 12.06 -8.51
N THR A 160 7.41 12.34 -7.21
CA THR A 160 6.84 13.57 -6.67
C THR A 160 7.75 14.14 -5.58
N LEU A 161 7.62 15.44 -5.33
CA LEU A 161 8.27 16.08 -4.19
C LEU A 161 7.33 16.10 -2.98
N LEU A 162 7.89 15.96 -1.79
CA LEU A 162 7.16 16.22 -0.55
C LEU A 162 6.84 17.72 -0.45
N ASP A 163 5.66 18.06 0.05
CA ASP A 163 5.33 19.46 0.37
C ASP A 163 6.26 19.96 1.47
N SER A 164 7.01 21.04 1.16
CA SER A 164 8.00 21.64 2.05
C SER A 164 7.44 22.12 3.38
N ASN A 165 6.13 22.38 3.46
CA ASN A 165 5.48 22.87 4.68
C ASN A 165 5.14 21.73 5.66
N LEU A 166 5.02 20.49 5.17
CA LEU A 166 4.61 19.36 6.01
C LEU A 166 5.61 19.10 7.16
N PRO A 167 6.93 18.98 6.90
CA PRO A 167 7.90 18.73 7.97
C PRO A 167 8.00 19.86 8.98
N ALA A 168 7.90 21.12 8.53
CA ALA A 168 7.90 22.30 9.40
C ALA A 168 6.69 22.28 10.34
N THR A 169 5.50 22.04 9.80
CA THR A 169 4.29 21.97 10.63
C THR A 169 4.34 20.80 11.60
N ALA A 170 4.85 19.64 11.17
CA ALA A 170 4.99 18.46 12.01
C ALA A 170 5.98 18.70 13.17
N TRP A 171 7.06 19.43 12.90
CA TRP A 171 8.02 19.84 13.92
C TRP A 171 7.39 20.75 14.97
N ASP A 172 6.63 21.76 14.53
CA ASP A 172 5.94 22.69 15.43
C ASP A 172 4.92 21.97 16.33
N VAL A 173 4.16 21.03 15.75
CA VAL A 173 3.20 20.21 16.52
C VAL A 173 3.92 19.33 17.54
N ALA A 174 5.02 18.67 17.16
CA ALA A 174 5.82 17.86 18.08
C ALA A 174 6.42 18.71 19.22
N GLY A 175 6.90 19.92 18.90
CA GLY A 175 7.39 20.88 19.88
C GLY A 175 6.30 21.32 20.85
N GLN A 176 5.10 21.63 20.36
CA GLN A 176 3.96 21.99 21.21
C GLN A 176 3.57 20.83 22.15
N ALA A 177 3.48 19.61 21.64
CA ALA A 177 3.20 18.41 22.44
C ALA A 177 4.25 18.18 23.55
N LEU A 178 5.54 18.42 23.25
CA LEU A 178 6.62 18.38 24.24
C LEU A 178 6.40 19.42 25.35
N THR A 179 6.05 20.66 24.99
CA THR A 179 5.81 21.72 25.97
C THR A 179 4.55 21.48 26.80
N ALA A 180 3.54 20.82 26.24
CA ALA A 180 2.32 20.45 26.95
C ALA A 180 2.54 19.29 27.93
N GLY A 181 3.50 18.40 27.63
CA GLY A 181 3.75 17.16 28.39
C GLY A 181 3.02 15.95 27.82
N GLU A 182 2.52 16.02 26.59
CA GLU A 182 1.75 14.95 25.94
C GLU A 182 2.64 13.79 25.47
N LEU A 183 3.96 14.01 25.40
CA LEU A 183 4.94 13.03 24.94
C LEU A 183 5.55 12.18 26.07
N GLU A 184 5.07 12.33 27.31
CA GLU A 184 5.58 11.56 28.46
C GLU A 184 5.43 10.04 28.26
N GLY A 185 4.30 9.61 27.69
CA GLY A 185 4.06 8.22 27.31
C GLY A 185 5.01 7.68 26.23
N MET A 186 5.69 8.56 25.49
CA MET A 186 6.67 8.22 24.46
C MET A 186 8.12 8.34 24.95
N GLY A 187 8.30 8.56 26.26
CA GLY A 187 9.62 8.67 26.91
C GLY A 187 10.19 10.09 26.93
N LEU A 188 9.41 11.11 26.58
CA LEU A 188 9.87 12.51 26.59
C LEU A 188 9.21 13.31 27.70
N SER A 189 9.98 13.62 28.74
CA SER A 189 9.50 14.46 29.85
C SER A 189 9.21 15.89 29.40
N LYS A 190 8.11 16.45 29.93
CA LYS A 190 7.69 17.83 29.71
C LYS A 190 8.84 18.83 29.90
N ARG A 191 9.04 19.69 28.90
CA ARG A 191 10.06 20.76 28.93
C ARG A 191 9.71 21.86 27.95
N SER A 192 10.20 23.07 28.20
CA SER A 192 9.97 24.22 27.32
C SER A 192 10.72 24.14 25.99
N THR A 193 11.86 23.43 25.96
CA THR A 193 12.65 23.24 24.74
C THR A 193 13.45 21.94 24.82
N ILE A 194 13.72 21.35 23.65
CA ILE A 194 14.60 20.20 23.51
C ILE A 194 16.09 20.59 23.48
N ILE A 195 16.40 21.88 23.29
CA ILE A 195 17.79 22.37 23.31
C ILE A 195 18.44 22.10 24.67
N GLU A 196 19.73 21.78 24.65
CA GLU A 196 20.55 21.28 25.78
C GLU A 196 20.15 19.93 26.36
N SER A 197 19.12 19.28 25.81
CA SER A 197 18.72 17.93 26.22
C SER A 197 19.70 16.86 25.72
N PRO A 198 19.73 15.66 26.33
CA PRO A 198 20.47 14.52 25.78
C PRO A 198 20.11 14.25 24.31
N THR A 199 21.10 13.84 23.51
CA THR A 199 20.89 13.53 22.08
C THR A 199 19.78 12.50 21.85
N CYS A 200 19.63 11.51 22.74
CA CYS A 200 18.56 10.52 22.64
C CYS A 200 17.15 11.13 22.70
N ASP A 201 16.95 12.19 23.49
CA ASP A 201 15.66 12.88 23.58
C ASP A 201 15.39 13.64 22.27
N GLY A 202 16.44 14.25 21.69
CA GLY A 202 16.37 14.92 20.39
C GLY A 202 16.08 13.97 19.23
N GLU A 203 16.73 12.80 19.21
CA GLU A 203 16.44 11.71 18.28
C GLU A 203 14.97 11.30 18.38
N ARG A 204 14.47 11.10 19.61
CA ARG A 204 13.08 10.70 19.83
C ARG A 204 12.08 11.76 19.35
N LEU A 205 12.37 13.04 19.55
CA LEU A 205 11.53 14.13 19.04
C LEU A 205 11.55 14.20 17.51
N ASN A 206 12.70 14.00 16.87
CA ASN A 206 12.81 13.87 15.42
C ASN A 206 11.97 12.72 14.89
N GLU A 207 12.04 11.53 15.50
CA GLU A 207 11.23 10.37 15.12
C GLU A 207 9.72 10.67 15.19
N ILE A 208 9.29 11.40 16.22
CA ILE A 208 7.89 11.82 16.39
C ILE A 208 7.47 12.79 15.28
N ALA A 209 8.28 13.82 15.01
CA ALA A 209 8.00 14.78 13.95
C ALA A 209 7.99 14.12 12.55
N GLU A 210 8.90 13.18 12.28
CA GLU A 210 8.90 12.37 11.05
C GLU A 210 7.63 11.51 10.95
N SER A 211 7.18 10.92 12.06
CA SER A 211 5.97 10.09 12.10
C SER A 211 4.71 10.93 11.83
N ILE A 212 4.61 12.13 12.41
CA ILE A 212 3.53 13.09 12.11
C ILE A 212 3.57 13.52 10.64
N THR A 213 4.75 13.79 10.09
CA THR A 213 4.94 14.13 8.68
C THR A 213 4.43 13.01 7.77
N ALA A 214 4.86 11.77 8.02
CA ALA A 214 4.45 10.61 7.26
C ALA A 214 2.93 10.39 7.34
N TYR A 215 2.36 10.49 8.54
CA TYR A 215 0.92 10.33 8.73
C TYR A 215 0.10 11.37 7.97
N ARG A 216 0.47 12.66 8.07
CA ARG A 216 -0.22 13.72 7.33
C ARG A 216 -0.09 13.52 5.82
N TYR A 217 1.10 13.16 5.34
CA TYR A 217 1.32 12.83 3.93
C TYR A 217 0.41 11.67 3.45
N ILE A 218 0.29 10.61 4.25
CA ILE A 218 -0.57 9.46 3.97
C ILE A 218 -2.04 9.90 3.83
N LEU A 219 -2.54 10.72 4.76
CA LEU A 219 -3.91 11.24 4.73
C LEU A 219 -4.17 12.12 3.51
N ASP A 220 -3.28 13.08 3.24
CA ASP A 220 -3.42 14.04 2.14
C ASP A 220 -3.46 13.34 0.76
N HIS A 221 -2.86 12.15 0.65
CA HIS A 221 -2.80 11.37 -0.58
C HIS A 221 -3.74 10.15 -0.60
N GLY A 222 -4.60 9.99 0.42
CA GLY A 222 -5.54 8.85 0.51
C GLY A 222 -4.84 7.49 0.49
N MET A 223 -3.66 7.41 1.10
CA MET A 223 -2.88 6.17 1.20
C MET A 223 -3.17 5.46 2.52
N ILE A 224 -2.68 4.22 2.63
CA ILE A 224 -2.62 3.48 3.89
C ILE A 224 -1.15 3.17 4.22
N SER A 225 -0.84 3.02 5.50
CA SER A 225 0.47 2.49 5.92
C SER A 225 0.28 1.10 6.52
N GLN A 226 1.12 0.17 6.08
CA GLN A 226 1.16 -1.20 6.58
C GLN A 226 2.50 -1.47 7.25
N ASN A 227 2.44 -2.14 8.40
CA ASN A 227 3.59 -2.61 9.17
C ASN A 227 4.61 -1.56 9.60
N ASN A 228 4.28 -0.26 9.53
CA ASN A 228 5.11 0.78 10.10
C ASN A 228 4.57 1.17 11.47
N ALA A 229 4.96 0.40 12.50
CA ALA A 229 4.57 0.66 13.88
C ALA A 229 4.87 2.12 14.28
N GLY A 230 6.04 2.64 13.89
CA GLY A 230 6.47 3.99 14.22
C GLY A 230 5.56 5.11 13.69
N THR A 231 5.02 4.99 12.47
CA THR A 231 4.15 6.04 11.88
C THR A 231 2.86 6.26 12.67
N PHE A 232 2.36 5.25 13.37
CA PHE A 232 1.12 5.34 14.14
C PHE A 232 1.33 5.30 15.66
N ASP A 233 2.55 5.07 16.15
CA ASP A 233 2.83 5.08 17.60
C ASP A 233 2.47 6.43 18.22
N CYS A 234 2.65 7.53 17.47
CA CYS A 234 2.25 8.87 17.90
C CYS A 234 0.73 9.02 18.07
N PHE A 235 -0.05 8.28 17.28
CA PHE A 235 -1.50 8.40 17.23
C PHE A 235 -2.23 7.33 18.05
N ARG A 236 -1.60 6.17 18.31
CA ARG A 236 -2.12 5.15 19.24
C ARG A 236 -2.34 5.71 20.64
N PHE A 237 -1.55 6.71 21.07
CA PHE A 237 -1.72 7.38 22.36
C PHE A 237 -2.96 8.30 22.43
N GLY A 238 -3.53 8.72 21.29
CA GLY A 238 -4.76 9.52 21.23
C GLY A 238 -5.99 8.78 20.69
N ALA A 239 -5.84 7.50 20.30
CA ALA A 239 -6.77 6.79 19.43
C ALA A 239 -7.41 5.55 20.07
N GLU A 240 -7.97 5.67 21.28
CA GLU A 240 -9.00 4.72 21.74
C GLU A 240 -10.28 4.76 20.85
N GLN A 241 -10.37 5.71 19.90
CA GLN A 241 -11.48 5.89 18.98
C GLN A 241 -11.19 5.65 17.48
N ILE A 242 -9.95 5.31 17.08
CA ILE A 242 -9.72 4.90 15.69
C ILE A 242 -10.07 3.42 15.61
N LYS A 243 -11.31 3.14 15.18
CA LYS A 243 -11.73 1.79 14.74
C LYS A 243 -10.56 1.17 13.99
N GLU A 244 -10.16 -0.04 14.39
CA GLU A 244 -9.18 -0.84 13.67
C GLU A 244 -9.52 -0.76 12.18
N THR A 245 -8.76 0.02 11.43
CA THR A 245 -8.91 0.08 9.98
C THR A 245 -8.45 -1.28 9.51
N SER A 246 -9.42 -2.18 9.37
CA SER A 246 -9.23 -3.56 8.99
C SER A 246 -8.59 -3.56 7.61
N SER A 247 -7.26 -3.70 7.61
CA SER A 247 -6.48 -3.52 6.40
C SER A 247 -6.84 -4.63 5.39
N SER A 248 -6.78 -4.32 4.10
CA SER A 248 -6.92 -5.31 3.03
C SER A 248 -6.04 -6.56 3.24
N THR A 249 -4.91 -6.43 3.96
CA THR A 249 -4.05 -7.56 4.36
C THR A 249 -4.67 -8.45 5.44
N ASN A 250 -5.32 -7.87 6.46
CA ASN A 250 -6.05 -8.65 7.47
C ASN A 250 -7.22 -9.38 6.83
N ALA A 251 -7.98 -8.67 5.99
CA ALA A 251 -9.08 -9.28 5.25
C ALA A 251 -8.60 -10.42 4.34
N PHE A 252 -7.49 -10.22 3.62
CA PHE A 252 -6.88 -11.28 2.83
C PHE A 252 -6.42 -12.46 3.69
N SER A 253 -5.80 -12.21 4.85
CA SER A 253 -5.33 -13.25 5.77
C SER A 253 -6.47 -14.17 6.22
N VAL A 254 -7.59 -13.60 6.67
CA VAL A 254 -8.78 -14.35 7.08
C VAL A 254 -9.32 -15.21 5.92
N ILE A 255 -9.47 -14.63 4.73
CA ILE A 255 -9.97 -15.36 3.55
C ILE A 255 -8.98 -16.46 3.12
N SER A 256 -7.68 -16.17 3.14
CA SER A 256 -6.64 -17.14 2.76
C SER A 256 -6.60 -18.33 3.70
N ASN A 257 -6.76 -18.11 5.01
CA ASN A 257 -6.87 -19.16 6.02
C ASN A 257 -8.12 -20.03 5.77
N PHE A 258 -9.26 -19.40 5.45
CA PHE A 258 -10.49 -20.10 5.07
C PHE A 258 -10.30 -20.96 3.80
N GLU A 259 -9.63 -20.44 2.78
CA GLU A 259 -9.30 -21.13 1.52
C GLU A 259 -8.11 -22.11 1.63
N LYS A 260 -7.50 -22.25 2.81
CA LYS A 260 -6.27 -23.03 3.06
C LYS A 260 -5.15 -22.66 2.07
N PHE A 261 -5.03 -21.37 1.80
CA PHE A 261 -4.01 -20.79 0.92
C PHE A 261 -2.89 -20.15 1.76
N PRO A 262 -1.60 -20.33 1.40
CA PRO A 262 -0.52 -19.71 2.16
C PRO A 262 -0.61 -18.18 2.09
N ASN A 263 -0.13 -17.50 3.13
CA ASN A 263 -0.01 -16.04 3.09
C ASN A 263 0.91 -15.60 1.93
N LEU A 264 0.70 -14.39 1.41
CA LEU A 264 1.41 -13.92 0.21
C LEU A 264 2.92 -13.78 0.45
N ARG A 265 3.34 -13.49 1.68
CA ARG A 265 4.76 -13.49 2.06
C ARG A 265 5.40 -14.86 1.94
N ALA A 266 4.77 -15.94 2.42
CA ALA A 266 5.32 -17.28 2.24
C ALA A 266 5.14 -17.80 0.81
N LEU A 267 4.19 -17.24 0.05
CA LEU A 267 4.05 -17.53 -1.38
C LEU A 267 5.27 -17.03 -2.17
N TYR A 268 5.92 -15.95 -1.74
CA TYR A 268 7.11 -15.39 -2.39
C TYR A 268 8.19 -16.46 -2.64
N ASP A 269 8.42 -17.36 -1.68
CA ASP A 269 9.43 -18.43 -1.77
C ASP A 269 9.00 -19.61 -2.65
N LYS A 270 7.70 -19.71 -2.96
CA LYS A 270 7.08 -20.81 -3.72
C LYS A 270 6.77 -20.46 -5.17
N VAL A 271 7.16 -19.28 -5.62
CA VAL A 271 6.88 -18.78 -6.97
C VAL A 271 8.21 -18.50 -7.67
N ASP A 272 8.38 -18.99 -8.89
CA ASP A 272 9.54 -18.60 -9.71
C ASP A 272 9.41 -17.13 -10.13
N LYS A 273 10.45 -16.33 -9.85
CA LYS A 273 10.52 -14.89 -10.15
C LYS A 273 9.27 -14.12 -9.68
N PRO A 274 9.03 -14.04 -8.35
CA PRO A 274 7.78 -13.56 -7.77
C PRO A 274 7.38 -12.15 -8.21
N LEU A 275 8.33 -11.21 -8.30
CA LEU A 275 8.02 -9.83 -8.73
C LEU A 275 7.62 -9.73 -10.22
N GLN A 276 8.11 -10.63 -11.08
CA GLN A 276 7.68 -10.69 -12.48
C GLN A 276 6.28 -11.28 -12.60
N VAL A 277 5.97 -12.28 -11.76
CA VAL A 277 4.62 -12.84 -11.65
C VAL A 277 3.66 -11.77 -11.11
N ALA A 278 4.04 -10.99 -10.10
CA ALA A 278 3.21 -9.89 -9.60
C ALA A 278 2.90 -8.87 -10.72
N ALA A 279 3.90 -8.45 -11.49
CA ALA A 279 3.71 -7.48 -12.58
C ALA A 279 2.74 -7.96 -13.67
N SER A 280 2.77 -9.25 -14.00
CA SER A 280 1.91 -9.86 -15.03
C SER A 280 0.53 -10.29 -14.51
N PHE A 281 0.44 -10.77 -13.28
CA PHE A 281 -0.81 -11.24 -12.69
C PHE A 281 -1.71 -10.07 -12.29
N ARG A 282 -1.13 -8.98 -11.77
CA ARG A 282 -1.84 -7.78 -11.32
C ARG A 282 -2.64 -7.11 -12.43
N SER A 283 -2.15 -7.14 -13.67
CA SER A 283 -2.86 -6.56 -14.83
C SER A 283 -4.07 -7.37 -15.27
N THR A 284 -4.26 -8.58 -14.74
CA THR A 284 -5.41 -9.40 -15.11
C THR A 284 -6.71 -8.83 -14.54
N ASN A 285 -7.80 -8.92 -15.32
CA ASN A 285 -9.13 -8.50 -14.87
C ASN A 285 -9.56 -9.17 -13.56
N THR A 286 -9.12 -10.40 -13.31
CA THR A 286 -9.40 -11.12 -12.05
C THR A 286 -8.71 -10.45 -10.86
N ALA A 287 -7.45 -10.06 -10.99
CA ALA A 287 -6.70 -9.39 -9.93
C ALA A 287 -7.22 -7.96 -9.68
N ASN A 288 -7.56 -7.21 -10.72
CA ASN A 288 -8.17 -5.88 -10.58
C ASN A 288 -9.48 -5.95 -9.80
N ARG A 289 -10.41 -6.80 -10.24
CA ARG A 289 -11.71 -6.97 -9.57
C ARG A 289 -11.57 -7.48 -8.14
N PHE A 290 -10.61 -8.36 -7.87
CA PHE A 290 -10.36 -8.84 -6.52
C PHE A 290 -9.87 -7.75 -5.59
N ARG A 291 -8.92 -6.91 -6.03
CA ARG A 291 -8.44 -5.79 -5.21
C ARG A 291 -9.53 -4.76 -4.95
N ASP A 292 -10.34 -4.42 -5.96
CA ASP A 292 -11.47 -3.49 -5.80
C ASP A 292 -12.55 -4.04 -4.86
N TRP A 293 -12.85 -5.33 -4.97
CA TRP A 293 -13.75 -6.01 -4.04
C TRP A 293 -13.16 -6.06 -2.63
N LEU A 294 -11.90 -6.45 -2.49
CA LEU A 294 -11.22 -6.57 -1.20
C LEU A 294 -11.18 -5.22 -0.48
N SER A 295 -10.87 -4.11 -1.17
CA SER A 295 -10.88 -2.78 -0.57
C SER A 295 -12.27 -2.35 -0.08
N THR A 296 -13.35 -2.91 -0.66
CA THR A 296 -14.72 -2.61 -0.23
C THR A 296 -15.12 -3.43 0.99
N VAL A 297 -14.72 -4.70 1.05
CA VAL A 297 -15.09 -5.61 2.13
C VAL A 297 -14.13 -5.52 3.32
N ALA A 298 -12.93 -5.00 3.10
CA ALA A 298 -11.90 -4.83 4.13
C ALA A 298 -12.44 -4.05 5.34
N GLU A 299 -13.37 -3.10 5.17
CA GLU A 299 -14.00 -2.32 6.26
C GLU A 299 -14.97 -3.13 7.16
N SER A 300 -15.12 -4.44 6.93
CA SER A 300 -16.03 -5.29 7.69
C SER A 300 -15.58 -5.44 9.15
N PRO A 301 -16.49 -5.27 10.14
CA PRO A 301 -16.14 -5.24 11.55
C PRO A 301 -15.86 -6.63 12.17
N SER A 302 -15.99 -7.72 11.41
CA SER A 302 -15.81 -9.09 11.95
C SER A 302 -15.39 -10.08 10.86
N ASP A 303 -14.47 -10.98 11.21
CA ASP A 303 -14.00 -12.09 10.39
C ASP A 303 -15.14 -12.98 9.86
N ALA A 304 -16.16 -13.21 10.69
CA ALA A 304 -17.32 -14.02 10.30
C ALA A 304 -18.18 -13.31 9.22
N ALA A 305 -18.30 -11.98 9.32
CA ALA A 305 -18.99 -11.18 8.30
C ALA A 305 -18.20 -11.18 6.98
N LEU A 306 -16.87 -11.08 7.07
CA LEU A 306 -15.97 -11.15 5.93
C LEU A 306 -16.04 -12.50 5.21
N ILE A 307 -16.03 -13.62 5.94
CA ILE A 307 -16.17 -14.96 5.34
C ILE A 307 -17.55 -15.13 4.71
N ARG A 308 -18.60 -14.62 5.35
CA ARG A 308 -19.95 -14.66 4.78
C ARG A 308 -20.03 -13.88 3.47
N GLU A 309 -19.48 -12.67 3.43
CA GLU A 309 -19.43 -11.85 2.20
C GLU A 309 -18.60 -12.53 1.11
N TYR A 310 -17.49 -13.18 1.47
CA TYR A 310 -16.71 -14.00 0.53
C TYR A 310 -17.52 -15.16 -0.05
N VAL A 311 -18.22 -15.92 0.79
CA VAL A 311 -19.07 -17.05 0.36
C VAL A 311 -20.24 -16.55 -0.49
N ASP A 312 -20.88 -15.45 -0.10
CA ASP A 312 -21.98 -14.84 -0.83
C ASP A 312 -21.51 -14.31 -2.20
N ALA A 313 -20.32 -13.70 -2.29
CA ALA A 313 -19.71 -13.28 -3.55
C ALA A 313 -19.29 -14.46 -4.44
N CYS A 314 -19.00 -15.63 -3.86
CA CYS A 314 -18.75 -16.85 -4.61
C CYS A 314 -20.04 -17.54 -5.09
N ALA A 315 -21.10 -17.49 -4.28
CA ALA A 315 -22.38 -18.14 -4.54
C ALA A 315 -23.28 -17.32 -5.49
N GLN A 316 -23.35 -16.01 -5.27
CA GLN A 316 -24.07 -15.08 -6.13
C GLN A 316 -23.10 -14.64 -7.24
N ARG A 317 -23.17 -15.27 -8.41
CA ARG A 317 -22.50 -14.83 -9.66
C ARG A 317 -23.05 -13.48 -10.18
N LYS A 318 -23.30 -12.52 -9.27
CA LYS A 318 -23.90 -11.22 -9.56
C LYS A 318 -22.80 -10.24 -9.99
N GLY A 319 -23.14 -9.37 -10.94
CA GLY A 319 -22.25 -8.30 -11.37
C GLY A 319 -21.89 -7.39 -10.19
N LEU A 320 -20.63 -6.97 -10.14
CA LEU A 320 -19.99 -6.09 -9.15
C LEU A 320 -20.67 -4.73 -8.89
N PHE A 321 -21.83 -4.46 -9.49
CA PHE A 321 -22.59 -3.22 -9.34
C PHE A 321 -23.94 -3.39 -8.61
N ASP A 322 -24.35 -4.61 -8.24
CA ASP A 322 -25.53 -4.83 -7.39
C ASP A 322 -25.22 -4.87 -5.88
N SER A 323 -23.93 -4.81 -5.51
CA SER A 323 -23.46 -4.65 -4.14
C SER A 323 -23.31 -3.17 -3.80
N ALA A 324 -24.42 -2.42 -3.87
CA ALA A 324 -24.45 -1.07 -3.35
C ALA A 324 -24.37 -1.09 -1.80
N PRO A 325 -23.66 -0.13 -1.17
CA PRO A 325 -23.52 0.03 0.28
C PRO A 325 -24.85 0.25 1.05
N ALA A 326 -25.98 0.30 0.33
CA ALA A 326 -27.33 0.45 0.87
C ALA A 326 -27.86 -0.77 1.64
N LYS A 327 -27.23 -1.95 1.54
CA LYS A 327 -27.66 -3.15 2.30
C LYS A 327 -27.01 -3.25 3.68
N PHE A 328 -25.80 -2.73 3.87
CA PHE A 328 -25.17 -2.70 5.18
C PHE A 328 -25.72 -1.58 6.06
N LEU A 329 -26.05 -0.40 5.49
CA LEU A 329 -26.66 0.68 6.25
C LEU A 329 -28.09 0.35 6.75
N LYS A 330 -28.79 -0.59 6.11
CA LYS A 330 -30.13 -1.05 6.52
C LYS A 330 -30.11 -2.04 7.69
N VAL A 331 -29.03 -2.79 7.89
CA VAL A 331 -28.93 -3.76 8.98
C VAL A 331 -28.51 -3.09 10.29
N THR A 332 -27.70 -2.03 10.23
CA THR A 332 -27.33 -1.24 11.42
C THR A 332 -28.36 -0.17 11.82
N THR A 333 -29.25 0.27 10.92
CA THR A 333 -30.35 1.18 11.30
C THR A 333 -31.56 0.46 11.91
N MET A 334 -31.82 -0.80 11.57
CA MET A 334 -32.93 -1.56 12.18
C MET A 334 -32.66 -2.04 13.61
N VAL A 335 -31.40 -2.08 14.05
CA VAL A 335 -31.05 -2.43 15.44
C VAL A 335 -31.10 -1.22 16.38
N ALA A 336 -31.11 0.01 15.85
CA ALA A 336 -31.16 1.25 16.64
C ALA A 336 -32.57 1.85 16.78
N VAL A 337 -33.58 1.33 16.08
CA VAL A 337 -35.00 1.78 16.19
C VAL A 337 -35.89 0.70 16.84
N GLY A 338 -35.32 -0.40 17.32
CA GLY A 338 -36.06 -1.53 17.92
C GLY A 338 -36.11 -1.57 19.44
N SER A 339 -35.58 -0.55 20.14
CA SER A 339 -35.48 -0.55 21.61
C SER A 339 -36.18 0.62 22.30
N LEU A 340 -37.13 1.29 21.63
CA LEU A 340 -38.04 2.25 22.26
C LEU A 340 -39.50 1.87 22.05
N LEU A 341 -40.05 1.25 23.10
CA LEU A 341 -41.42 1.39 23.62
C LEU A 341 -42.60 0.99 22.72
N VAL A 342 -42.99 -0.29 22.78
CA VAL A 342 -44.42 -0.66 22.96
C VAL A 342 -44.49 -1.92 23.83
N PRO A 343 -45.09 -1.87 25.05
CA PRO A 343 -45.47 -3.07 25.77
C PRO A 343 -46.80 -3.58 25.23
N GLY A 344 -46.79 -4.79 24.67
CA GLY A 344 -48.00 -5.56 24.34
C GLY A 344 -48.41 -5.55 22.87
N ALA A 345 -47.87 -6.51 22.10
CA ALA A 345 -48.59 -7.21 21.04
C ALA A 345 -47.76 -8.42 20.62
N GLU A 346 -48.28 -9.61 20.89
CA GLU A 346 -47.87 -10.84 20.21
C GLU A 346 -48.02 -10.64 18.70
N LEU A 347 -47.01 -11.02 17.91
CA LEU A 347 -47.20 -11.51 16.53
C LEU A 347 -45.91 -12.19 16.06
N LEU A 348 -45.80 -13.46 16.46
CA LEU A 348 -45.20 -14.49 15.63
C LEU A 348 -45.92 -14.48 14.27
N GLY A 349 -45.15 -14.39 13.17
CA GLY A 349 -45.61 -14.81 11.84
C GLY A 349 -45.87 -13.69 10.83
N ALA A 350 -44.83 -13.32 10.07
CA ALA A 350 -44.95 -12.81 8.70
C ALA A 350 -43.59 -12.90 7.97
N VAL A 351 -43.03 -14.12 7.89
CA VAL A 351 -42.01 -14.47 6.89
C VAL A 351 -42.62 -15.51 5.97
N ALA A 352 -43.56 -15.09 5.11
CA ALA A 352 -44.03 -15.86 3.96
C ALA A 352 -44.92 -15.02 3.05
N GLY A 353 -44.52 -14.86 1.79
CA GLY A 353 -45.43 -14.73 0.65
C GLY A 353 -45.92 -13.34 0.26
N ALA A 354 -45.44 -12.86 -0.91
CA ALA A 354 -46.04 -11.95 -1.91
C ALA A 354 -44.95 -10.96 -2.40
N ALA A 355 -44.60 -10.81 -3.68
CA ALA A 355 -45.34 -11.08 -4.90
C ALA A 355 -44.40 -11.54 -6.03
N LEU A 356 -44.66 -12.74 -6.56
CA LEU A 356 -44.41 -13.08 -7.96
C LEU A 356 -45.60 -12.55 -8.76
N GLY A 357 -45.36 -11.65 -9.71
CA GLY A 357 -46.32 -11.20 -10.72
C GLY A 357 -45.81 -11.54 -12.12
N PRO A 358 -46.69 -11.90 -13.08
CA PRO A 358 -46.32 -12.63 -14.28
C PRO A 358 -45.65 -11.76 -15.36
N VAL A 359 -44.75 -12.43 -16.09
CA VAL A 359 -44.06 -11.98 -17.30
C VAL A 359 -45.06 -11.58 -18.37
N THR A 360 -44.96 -10.35 -18.89
CA THR A 360 -45.59 -9.97 -20.16
C THR A 360 -44.60 -10.15 -21.31
N ASP A 361 -45.09 -10.83 -22.34
CA ASP A 361 -44.40 -11.43 -23.48
C ASP A 361 -43.86 -10.43 -24.53
N ALA A 362 -43.57 -9.19 -24.13
CA ALA A 362 -43.19 -8.10 -25.05
C ALA A 362 -41.69 -7.72 -25.00
N ALA A 363 -40.94 -8.16 -23.99
CA ALA A 363 -39.51 -7.84 -23.86
C ALA A 363 -38.58 -8.92 -24.47
N ALA A 364 -39.09 -10.11 -24.77
CA ALA A 364 -38.30 -11.26 -25.21
C ALA A 364 -37.97 -11.29 -26.72
N LYS A 365 -38.51 -10.36 -27.52
CA LYS A 365 -38.38 -10.39 -29.00
C LYS A 365 -37.44 -9.35 -29.62
N MET A 366 -36.67 -8.60 -28.83
CA MET A 366 -35.81 -7.52 -29.37
C MET A 366 -34.31 -7.82 -29.41
N VAL A 367 -33.86 -9.02 -29.02
CA VAL A 367 -32.42 -9.38 -29.05
C VAL A 367 -32.11 -10.56 -29.99
N ALA A 368 -33.12 -11.16 -30.61
CA ALA A 368 -32.94 -12.26 -31.56
C ALA A 368 -33.00 -11.74 -33.00
N GLY A 369 -31.87 -11.30 -33.54
CA GLY A 369 -31.78 -11.08 -34.99
C GLY A 369 -30.53 -10.38 -35.50
N LYS A 370 -29.63 -11.19 -36.10
CA LYS A 370 -28.57 -10.83 -37.07
C LYS A 370 -27.34 -10.15 -36.43
N SER A 371 -26.10 -10.60 -36.64
CA SER A 371 -25.49 -11.09 -37.88
C SER A 371 -24.32 -12.04 -37.61
N ALA A 372 -24.15 -12.96 -38.54
CA ALA A 372 -23.21 -14.08 -38.55
C ALA A 372 -21.75 -13.69 -38.85
N GLU A 373 -20.86 -14.56 -38.37
CA GLU A 373 -19.65 -15.09 -39.02
C GLU A 373 -18.56 -14.12 -39.52
N LEU A 374 -17.49 -13.97 -38.73
CA LEU A 374 -16.10 -13.98 -39.22
C LEU A 374 -15.22 -14.65 -38.14
N GLY A 375 -14.39 -15.62 -38.57
CA GLY A 375 -13.87 -16.70 -37.73
C GLY A 375 -12.76 -16.34 -36.74
N LEU A 376 -12.94 -16.78 -35.49
CA LEU A 376 -11.91 -16.99 -34.44
C LEU A 376 -12.33 -18.15 -33.50
N GLY A 377 -12.87 -19.24 -34.07
CA GLY A 377 -13.67 -20.25 -33.36
C GLY A 377 -12.99 -21.19 -32.35
N VAL A 378 -11.73 -21.00 -31.96
CA VAL A 378 -11.07 -21.89 -30.97
C VAL A 378 -10.37 -21.14 -29.83
N ILE A 379 -10.13 -19.83 -29.96
CA ILE A 379 -9.54 -19.00 -28.89
C ILE A 379 -10.62 -18.20 -28.14
N ASP A 380 -11.77 -17.93 -28.77
CA ASP A 380 -12.86 -17.17 -28.16
C ASP A 380 -13.74 -17.96 -27.19
N SER A 381 -13.78 -19.29 -27.25
CA SER A 381 -14.65 -20.06 -26.33
C SER A 381 -14.18 -19.97 -24.88
N PHE A 382 -12.87 -19.86 -24.62
CA PHE A 382 -12.31 -19.76 -23.26
C PHE A 382 -12.42 -18.34 -22.66
N LEU A 383 -12.34 -17.30 -23.49
CA LEU A 383 -12.53 -15.91 -23.07
C LEU A 383 -14.02 -15.56 -22.91
N ILE A 384 -14.89 -16.13 -23.74
CA ILE A 384 -16.34 -15.92 -23.66
C ILE A 384 -16.98 -16.79 -22.56
N ASP A 385 -16.50 -18.02 -22.29
CA ASP A 385 -17.01 -18.82 -21.17
C ASP A 385 -16.65 -18.21 -19.80
N SER A 386 -15.54 -17.48 -19.71
CA SER A 386 -15.17 -16.72 -18.52
C SER A 386 -15.88 -15.36 -18.42
N LEU A 387 -16.43 -14.85 -19.52
CA LEU A 387 -17.34 -13.70 -19.52
C LEU A 387 -18.77 -14.09 -19.12
N LYS A 388 -19.20 -15.33 -19.42
CA LYS A 388 -20.53 -15.88 -19.07
C LYS A 388 -20.61 -16.47 -17.66
N ARG A 389 -19.49 -16.79 -17.02
CA ARG A 389 -19.45 -17.16 -15.60
C ARG A 389 -19.14 -15.90 -14.79
N GLY A 390 -20.10 -15.43 -13.99
CA GLY A 390 -19.89 -14.29 -13.09
C GLY A 390 -18.57 -14.42 -12.34
N TRP A 391 -17.84 -13.31 -12.24
CA TRP A 391 -16.57 -13.23 -11.52
C TRP A 391 -16.80 -13.64 -10.06
N SER A 392 -15.84 -14.36 -9.48
CA SER A 392 -15.84 -14.73 -8.06
C SER A 392 -14.46 -14.48 -7.45
N PRO A 393 -14.38 -14.07 -6.17
CA PRO A 393 -13.11 -13.92 -5.45
C PRO A 393 -12.25 -15.19 -5.48
N LYS A 394 -12.85 -16.38 -5.48
CA LYS A 394 -12.14 -17.67 -5.59
C LYS A 394 -11.28 -17.79 -6.86
N ALA A 395 -11.69 -17.18 -7.96
CA ALA A 395 -10.92 -17.19 -9.21
C ALA A 395 -9.53 -16.53 -9.05
N TYR A 396 -9.37 -15.62 -8.08
CA TYR A 396 -8.09 -15.02 -7.74
C TYR A 396 -7.11 -16.08 -7.18
N PHE A 397 -7.54 -16.82 -6.15
CA PHE A 397 -6.76 -17.90 -5.54
C PHE A 397 -6.45 -19.02 -6.52
N ASP A 398 -7.44 -19.43 -7.32
CA ASP A 398 -7.26 -20.48 -8.32
C ASP A 398 -6.24 -20.11 -9.40
N ARG A 399 -6.14 -18.83 -9.76
CA ARG A 399 -5.10 -18.35 -10.67
C ARG A 399 -3.74 -18.28 -9.99
N LEU A 400 -3.65 -17.79 -8.75
CA LEU A 400 -2.37 -17.75 -8.01
C LEU A 400 -1.81 -19.15 -7.75
N ARG A 401 -2.66 -20.15 -7.47
CA ARG A 401 -2.26 -21.56 -7.32
C ARG A 401 -1.53 -22.11 -8.55
N ARG A 402 -1.79 -21.58 -9.76
CA ARG A 402 -1.10 -22.03 -11.00
C ARG A 402 0.35 -21.55 -11.07
N TYR A 403 0.71 -20.51 -10.33
CA TYR A 403 2.07 -19.98 -10.27
C TYR A 403 2.90 -20.57 -9.12
N GLN A 404 2.27 -21.32 -8.22
CA GLN A 404 2.99 -22.14 -7.25
C GLN A 404 3.74 -23.22 -8.04
N SER A 405 5.06 -23.28 -7.88
CA SER A 405 5.80 -24.44 -8.36
C SER A 405 5.17 -25.68 -7.71
N GLN A 406 4.73 -26.63 -8.53
CA GLN A 406 4.36 -27.96 -8.05
C GLN A 406 5.64 -28.55 -7.43
N SER A 407 5.74 -28.49 -6.11
CA SER A 407 6.77 -29.18 -5.34
C SER A 407 6.50 -30.68 -5.35
#